data_AF-A0A7K9TCH8-F1
#
_entry.id   AF-A0A7K9TCH8-F1
#
_cell.length_a   1.000
_cell.length_b   1.000
_cell.length_c   1.000
_cell.angle_alpha   90.00
_cell.angle_beta   90.00
_cell.angle_gamma   90.00
#
_symmetry.space_group_name_H-M   'P 1'
#
loop_
_entity.id
_entity.type
_entity.pdbx_description
1 polymer ?
#
loop_
_entity_poly.entity_id
_entity_poly.type
_entity_poly.pdbx_seq_one_letter_code
_entity_poly.pdbx_strand_id
1 'polypeptide(L)'
;PLQVFQEYGFHPLVQRWIIGQCLCQDERSVSSYGIRRDGDPAFLYLLSAREAELSQQRFQEDQARLLLSSISSPPDTATEGRRCHTLPHVSPKRGNEGSRRMDIAEISQHLDMLQLGDTFSGQPQPAAPRLPSPVQAGWSCPKCTFINKPTRPGCEMCSTDRPEDYVVPGGYKPDETELWRMQQEQEGILQYQQVQGG
;
A
#
# COMPACT_ATOMS: atom_id res chain seq x y z
N PRO A 1 3.54 6.04 -9.71
CA PRO A 1 2.64 6.48 -8.60
C PRO A 1 1.65 7.59 -8.97
N LEU A 2 2.00 8.52 -9.86
CA LEU A 2 1.15 9.68 -10.18
C LEU A 2 -0.16 9.31 -10.89
N GLN A 3 -0.18 8.24 -11.67
CA GLN A 3 -1.39 7.79 -12.37
C GLN A 3 -2.54 7.49 -11.40
N VAL A 4 -2.28 6.76 -10.32
CA VAL A 4 -3.31 6.47 -9.31
C VAL A 4 -3.78 7.74 -8.59
N PHE A 5 -2.90 8.72 -8.43
CA PHE A 5 -3.30 10.01 -7.86
C PHE A 5 -4.20 10.80 -8.82
N GLN A 6 -3.89 10.80 -10.12
CA GLN A 6 -4.69 11.48 -11.14
C GLN A 6 -6.07 10.82 -11.34
N GLU A 7 -6.11 9.49 -11.38
CA GLU A 7 -7.33 8.73 -11.68
C GLU A 7 -8.25 8.57 -10.45
N TYR A 8 -7.68 8.33 -9.27
CA TYR A 8 -8.45 7.98 -8.07
C TYR A 8 -8.32 9.00 -6.93
N GLY A 9 -7.47 10.02 -7.06
CA GLY A 9 -7.29 11.06 -6.03
C GLY A 9 -6.46 10.63 -4.82
N PHE A 10 -5.89 9.42 -4.82
CA PHE A 10 -5.04 8.97 -3.72
C PHE A 10 -3.63 9.56 -3.85
N HIS A 11 -3.28 10.49 -2.98
CA HIS A 11 -1.98 11.16 -3.00
C HIS A 11 -0.82 10.15 -2.86
N PRO A 12 0.32 10.29 -3.55
CA PRO A 12 1.42 9.32 -3.46
C PRO A 12 1.90 9.02 -2.04
N LEU A 13 1.88 10.01 -1.14
CA LEU A 13 2.27 9.83 0.26
C LEU A 13 1.39 8.85 1.05
N VAL A 14 0.11 8.73 0.69
CA VAL A 14 -0.79 7.77 1.35
C VAL A 14 -0.76 6.39 0.72
N GLN A 15 -0.13 6.24 -0.46
CA GLN A 15 -0.11 4.99 -1.19
C GLN A 15 0.98 4.05 -0.64
N ARG A 16 0.61 2.82 -0.33
CA ARG A 16 1.58 1.77 -0.07
C ARG A 16 1.30 0.49 -0.85
N TRP A 17 2.24 0.16 -1.72
CA TRP A 17 2.14 -0.96 -2.65
C TRP A 17 2.71 -2.24 -2.04
N ILE A 18 1.97 -3.33 -2.22
CA ILE A 18 2.37 -4.69 -1.87
C ILE A 18 2.37 -5.53 -3.14
N ILE A 19 3.54 -6.04 -3.52
CA ILE A 19 3.73 -6.93 -4.66
C ILE A 19 4.60 -8.09 -4.21
N GLY A 20 4.18 -9.33 -4.51
CA GLY A 20 4.95 -10.52 -4.13
C GLY A 20 5.19 -10.63 -2.62
N GLN A 21 4.19 -10.29 -1.81
CA GLN A 21 4.29 -10.23 -0.33
C GLN A 21 5.32 -9.23 0.20
N CYS A 22 5.73 -8.26 -0.61
CA CYS A 22 6.72 -7.25 -0.22
C CYS A 22 6.15 -5.84 -0.39
N LEU A 23 6.44 -4.98 0.58
CA LEU A 23 6.24 -3.53 0.50
C LEU A 23 7.22 -2.94 -0.51
N CYS A 24 6.67 -2.31 -1.54
CA CYS A 24 7.46 -1.74 -2.61
C CYS A 24 8.15 -0.44 -2.19
N GLN A 25 9.31 -0.24 -2.78
CA GLN A 25 10.19 0.92 -2.72
C GLN A 25 10.35 1.44 -4.16
N ASP A 26 10.46 2.76 -4.31
CA ASP A 26 10.42 3.44 -5.60
C ASP A 26 11.67 3.18 -6.47
N GLU A 27 12.78 2.80 -5.86
CA GLU A 27 14.08 2.59 -6.51
C GLU A 27 14.21 1.22 -7.18
N ARG A 28 13.25 0.31 -6.97
CA ARG A 28 13.27 -1.05 -7.51
C ARG A 28 12.24 -1.22 -8.62
N SER A 29 12.60 -1.99 -9.64
CA SER A 29 11.67 -2.33 -10.72
C SER A 29 10.53 -3.22 -10.22
N VAL A 30 9.36 -3.13 -10.85
CA VAL A 30 8.23 -4.04 -10.59
C VAL A 30 8.58 -5.51 -10.84
N SER A 31 9.50 -5.80 -11.78
CA SER A 31 9.99 -7.15 -12.05
C SER A 31 10.74 -7.77 -10.88
N SER A 32 11.45 -6.96 -10.10
CA SER A 32 12.14 -7.43 -8.89
C SER A 32 11.17 -7.92 -7.79
N TYR A 33 9.93 -7.46 -7.82
CA TYR A 33 8.85 -7.90 -6.91
C TYR A 33 8.03 -9.06 -7.46
N GLY A 34 8.38 -9.59 -8.63
CA GLY A 34 7.73 -10.75 -9.21
C GLY A 34 6.65 -10.46 -10.24
N ILE A 35 6.46 -9.21 -10.68
CA ILE A 35 5.64 -8.90 -11.87
C ILE A 35 6.40 -9.37 -13.11
N ARG A 36 5.84 -10.36 -13.81
CA ARG A 36 6.41 -11.00 -15.00
C ARG A 36 5.49 -10.90 -16.21
N ARG A 37 4.18 -10.78 -16.00
CA ARG A 37 3.18 -10.74 -17.06
C ARG A 37 1.96 -9.94 -16.65
N ASP A 38 1.17 -9.58 -17.66
CA ASP A 38 -0.15 -8.99 -17.45
C ASP A 38 -1.04 -9.91 -16.62
N GLY A 39 -1.75 -9.33 -15.67
CA GLY A 39 -2.58 -10.07 -14.71
C GLY A 39 -1.87 -10.46 -13.43
N ASP A 40 -0.56 -10.25 -13.30
CA ASP A 40 0.12 -10.41 -12.02
C ASP A 40 -0.42 -9.37 -11.01
N PRO A 41 -0.79 -9.80 -9.79
CA PRO A 41 -1.49 -8.93 -8.86
C PRO A 41 -0.53 -7.95 -8.17
N ALA A 42 -1.00 -6.72 -8.02
CA ALA A 42 -0.45 -5.71 -7.13
C ALA A 42 -1.56 -5.22 -6.22
N PHE A 43 -1.25 -5.08 -4.93
CA PHE A 43 -2.20 -4.57 -3.94
C PHE A 43 -1.75 -3.18 -3.50
N LEU A 44 -2.72 -2.29 -3.32
CA LEU A 44 -2.51 -0.97 -2.76
C LEU A 44 -3.31 -0.89 -1.46
N TYR A 45 -2.65 -0.56 -0.36
CA TYR A 45 -3.34 -0.12 0.85
C TYR A 45 -3.05 1.36 1.10
N LEU A 46 -4.01 2.01 1.76
CA LEU A 46 -3.97 3.45 1.97
C LEU A 46 -3.70 3.75 3.43
N LEU A 47 -2.72 4.61 3.66
CA LEU A 47 -2.50 5.23 4.95
C LEU A 47 -3.50 6.37 5.15
N SER A 48 -3.80 6.66 6.41
CA SER A 48 -4.50 7.91 6.73
C SER A 48 -3.63 9.11 6.37
N ALA A 49 -4.25 10.25 6.07
CA ALA A 49 -3.51 11.49 5.80
C ALA A 49 -2.59 11.88 6.98
N ARG A 50 -3.01 11.59 8.22
CA ARG A 50 -2.22 11.86 9.43
C ARG A 50 -0.95 11.01 9.46
N GLU A 51 -1.08 9.71 9.20
CA GLU A 51 0.05 8.76 9.23
C GLU A 51 1.04 9.00 8.09
N ALA A 52 0.55 9.50 6.95
CA ALA A 52 1.37 9.91 5.81
C ALA A 52 1.93 11.34 5.92
N GLU A 53 1.69 12.03 7.04
CA GLU A 53 2.07 13.44 7.26
C GLU A 53 1.59 14.38 6.13
N LEU A 54 0.44 14.06 5.52
CA LEU A 54 -0.12 14.80 4.41
C LEU A 54 -1.06 15.89 4.90
N SER A 55 -0.63 17.15 4.78
CA SER A 55 -1.49 18.30 5.07
C SER A 55 -2.48 18.57 3.95
N GLN A 56 -3.63 19.17 4.30
CA GLN A 56 -4.64 19.57 3.32
C GLN A 56 -4.09 20.58 2.31
N GLN A 57 -3.27 21.53 2.77
CA GLN A 57 -2.64 22.51 1.89
C GLN A 57 -1.74 21.82 0.86
N ARG A 58 -0.88 20.89 1.30
CA ARG A 58 0.03 20.16 0.41
C ARG A 58 -0.72 19.38 -0.66
N PHE A 59 -1.80 18.71 -0.25
CA PHE A 59 -2.67 17.98 -1.17
C PHE A 59 -3.26 18.90 -2.25
N GLN A 60 -3.81 20.07 -1.85
CA GLN A 60 -4.40 21.03 -2.78
C GLN A 60 -3.35 21.60 -3.75
N GLU A 61 -2.16 21.93 -3.27
CA GLU A 61 -1.06 22.42 -4.10
C GLU A 61 -0.64 21.37 -5.14
N ASP A 62 -0.41 20.12 -4.72
CA ASP A 62 -0.01 19.06 -5.66
C ASP A 62 -1.13 18.69 -6.64
N GLN A 63 -2.40 18.75 -6.22
CA GLN A 63 -3.55 18.59 -7.11
C GLN A 63 -3.63 19.74 -8.14
N ALA A 64 -3.44 21.00 -7.70
CA ALA A 64 -3.44 22.16 -8.59
C ALA A 64 -2.28 22.10 -9.59
N ARG A 65 -1.09 21.64 -9.16
CA ARG A 65 0.06 21.42 -10.05
C ARG A 65 -0.25 20.43 -11.18
N LEU A 66 -0.94 19.33 -10.88
CA LEU A 66 -1.34 18.36 -11.91
C LEU A 66 -2.33 18.97 -12.90
N LEU A 67 -3.33 19.73 -12.43
CA LEU A 67 -4.28 20.42 -13.30
C LEU A 67 -3.59 21.43 -14.23
N LEU A 68 -2.66 22.24 -13.70
CA LEU A 68 -1.88 23.19 -14.48
C LEU A 68 -1.01 22.51 -15.54
N SER A 69 -0.41 21.35 -15.21
CA SER A 69 0.40 20.59 -16.17
C SER A 69 -0.43 20.06 -17.34
N SER A 70 -1.68 19.66 -17.11
CA SER A 70 -2.57 19.18 -18.17
C SER A 70 -2.99 20.27 -19.15
N ILE A 71 -3.08 21.53 -18.69
CA ILE A 71 -3.52 22.68 -19.52
C ILE A 71 -2.34 23.27 -20.32
N SER A 72 -1.09 22.99 -19.89
CA SER A 72 0.12 23.54 -20.51
C SER A 72 0.65 22.69 -21.68
N SER A 73 0.06 21.52 -21.95
CA SER A 73 0.35 20.74 -23.14
C SER A 73 -0.10 21.52 -24.39
N PRO A 74 0.80 21.88 -25.32
CA PRO A 74 0.40 22.58 -26.54
C PRO A 74 -0.54 21.70 -27.36
N PRO A 75 -1.54 22.27 -28.05
CA PRO A 75 -2.25 21.54 -29.09
C PRO A 75 -1.25 21.22 -30.20
N ASP A 76 -1.00 19.94 -30.46
CA ASP A 76 -0.31 19.50 -31.68
C ASP A 76 -1.09 20.03 -32.88
N THR A 77 -0.51 21.00 -33.56
CA THR A 77 -1.03 21.55 -34.80
C THR A 77 -0.63 20.68 -35.99
N ALA A 78 -1.65 20.18 -36.70
CA ALA A 78 -1.68 19.61 -38.07
C ALA A 78 -1.17 18.15 -38.22
N THR A 79 -1.93 17.18 -38.76
CA THR A 79 -2.81 17.22 -39.94
C THR A 79 -3.83 16.04 -39.99
N GLU A 80 -5.08 16.38 -40.34
CA GLU A 80 -6.18 15.61 -40.98
C GLU A 80 -6.66 14.22 -40.51
N GLY A 81 -7.98 14.15 -40.19
CA GLY A 81 -8.68 12.87 -40.02
C GLY A 81 -10.17 12.87 -39.60
N ARG A 82 -11.01 13.77 -40.14
CA ARG A 82 -12.50 13.64 -40.29
C ARG A 82 -13.43 13.29 -39.10
N ARG A 83 -14.36 14.25 -38.83
CA ARG A 83 -15.83 14.14 -38.53
C ARG A 83 -16.26 13.42 -37.25
N CYS A 84 -17.32 13.77 -36.50
CA CYS A 84 -18.33 14.83 -36.34
C CYS A 84 -18.82 14.61 -34.87
N HIS A 85 -19.33 15.56 -34.08
CA HIS A 85 -20.71 16.05 -34.11
C HIS A 85 -20.88 17.15 -33.03
N THR A 86 -21.18 18.37 -33.49
CA THR A 86 -22.03 19.43 -32.90
C THR A 86 -22.04 19.73 -31.39
N LEU A 87 -21.57 20.95 -31.08
CA LEU A 87 -22.01 21.76 -29.93
C LEU A 87 -23.50 22.16 -30.07
N PRO A 88 -24.13 22.62 -28.98
CA PRO A 88 -24.65 23.98 -29.03
C PRO A 88 -24.17 24.85 -27.85
N HIS A 89 -23.95 26.12 -28.17
CA HIS A 89 -23.66 27.22 -27.27
C HIS A 89 -24.95 27.98 -26.93
N VAL A 90 -25.26 28.21 -25.64
CA VAL A 90 -25.94 29.43 -25.20
C VAL A 90 -25.57 29.78 -23.75
N SER A 91 -25.36 31.08 -23.52
CA SER A 91 -24.78 31.73 -22.34
C SER A 91 -25.80 32.01 -21.19
N PRO A 92 -25.51 32.91 -20.24
CA PRO A 92 -25.29 32.62 -18.82
C PRO A 92 -26.51 32.88 -17.93
N LYS A 93 -26.63 32.16 -16.80
CA LYS A 93 -27.53 32.56 -15.72
C LYS A 93 -26.86 32.46 -14.35
N ARG A 94 -26.80 33.62 -13.69
CA ARG A 94 -26.58 33.75 -12.24
C ARG A 94 -27.56 32.85 -11.49
N GLY A 95 -27.02 32.04 -10.60
CA GLY A 95 -27.74 31.26 -9.61
C GLY A 95 -26.78 30.94 -8.47
N ASN A 96 -26.87 31.74 -7.41
CA ASN A 96 -26.31 31.47 -6.10
C ASN A 96 -27.07 30.28 -5.52
N GLU A 97 -26.44 29.12 -5.31
CA GLU A 97 -26.84 28.13 -4.28
C GLU A 97 -25.70 27.15 -3.95
N GLY A 98 -25.35 27.12 -2.67
CA GLY A 98 -25.05 25.89 -1.93
C GLY A 98 -23.79 25.12 -2.29
N SER A 99 -22.68 25.48 -1.64
CA SER A 99 -21.64 24.52 -1.27
C SER A 99 -22.31 23.31 -0.60
N ARG A 100 -22.45 22.19 -1.33
CA ARG A 100 -22.87 20.91 -0.75
C ARG A 100 -21.70 20.40 0.09
N ARG A 101 -21.59 20.92 1.33
CA ARG A 101 -21.03 20.13 2.42
C ARG A 101 -21.80 18.82 2.42
N MET A 102 -21.11 17.71 2.17
CA MET A 102 -21.65 16.40 2.47
C MET A 102 -22.07 16.41 3.94
N ASP A 103 -23.35 16.15 4.18
CA ASP A 103 -23.93 16.21 5.51
C ASP A 103 -23.36 15.04 6.32
N ILE A 104 -22.80 15.34 7.49
CA ILE A 104 -22.23 14.35 8.42
C ILE A 104 -23.29 13.28 8.78
N ALA A 105 -24.57 13.66 8.79
CA ALA A 105 -25.67 12.76 9.02
C ALA A 105 -25.81 11.67 7.93
N GLU A 106 -25.49 11.99 6.68
CA GLU A 106 -25.59 11.06 5.54
C GLU A 106 -24.46 10.03 5.57
N ILE A 107 -23.26 10.42 6.04
CA ILE A 107 -22.14 9.50 6.30
C ILE A 107 -22.48 8.55 7.45
N SER A 108 -23.06 9.06 8.54
CA SER A 108 -23.47 8.24 9.69
C SER A 108 -24.45 7.14 9.27
N GLN A 109 -25.44 7.50 8.46
CA GLN A 109 -26.47 6.57 8.01
C GLN A 109 -25.91 5.52 7.02
N HIS A 110 -24.90 5.88 6.23
CA HIS A 110 -24.21 4.93 5.35
C HIS A 110 -23.30 3.95 6.12
N LEU A 111 -22.65 4.41 7.19
CA LEU A 111 -21.82 3.56 8.05
C LEU A 111 -22.66 2.60 8.91
N ASP A 112 -23.85 3.01 9.34
CA ASP A 112 -24.82 2.15 10.02
C ASP A 112 -25.33 1.04 9.09
N MET A 113 -25.53 1.34 7.80
CA MET A 113 -25.92 0.34 6.79
C MET A 113 -24.83 -0.72 6.56
N LEU A 114 -23.55 -0.35 6.73
CA LEU A 114 -22.40 -1.25 6.63
C LEU A 114 -22.11 -2.01 7.95
N GLN A 115 -22.90 -1.80 9.01
CA GLN A 115 -22.70 -2.40 10.35
C GLN A 115 -21.29 -2.16 10.91
N LEU A 116 -20.64 -1.05 10.55
CA LEU A 116 -19.33 -0.66 11.09
C LEU A 116 -19.44 0.11 12.42
N GLY A 117 -20.67 0.37 12.90
CA GLY A 117 -20.96 1.17 14.10
C GLY A 117 -20.70 0.50 15.45
N ASP A 118 -20.42 -0.80 15.52
CA ASP A 118 -20.35 -1.54 16.80
C ASP A 118 -18.94 -1.66 17.42
N THR A 119 -17.98 -0.84 17.00
CA THR A 119 -16.63 -0.83 17.63
C THR A 119 -16.50 0.09 18.86
N PHE A 120 -17.54 0.80 19.27
CA PHE A 120 -17.46 1.71 20.44
C PHE A 120 -18.53 1.52 21.53
N SER A 121 -19.36 0.48 21.48
CA SER A 121 -20.19 0.12 22.64
C SER A 121 -19.48 -0.97 23.46
N GLY A 122 -18.73 -0.53 24.46
CA GLY A 122 -18.06 -1.40 25.42
C GLY A 122 -19.07 -2.20 26.24
N GLN A 123 -19.41 -3.40 25.78
CA GLN A 123 -20.13 -4.40 26.56
C GLN A 123 -19.15 -5.56 26.84
N PRO A 124 -18.83 -5.87 28.11
CA PRO A 124 -17.91 -6.95 28.44
C PRO A 124 -18.58 -8.29 28.15
N GLN A 125 -18.23 -8.92 27.03
CA GLN A 125 -18.57 -10.32 26.80
C GLN A 125 -17.70 -11.21 27.71
N PRO A 126 -18.28 -12.20 28.41
CA PRO A 126 -17.51 -13.12 29.22
C PRO A 126 -16.57 -13.92 28.33
N ALA A 127 -15.27 -13.80 28.59
CA ALA A 127 -14.23 -14.50 27.86
C ALA A 127 -14.40 -16.02 28.03
N ALA A 128 -14.78 -16.71 26.96
CA ALA A 128 -14.47 -18.13 26.84
C ALA A 128 -12.94 -18.30 26.99
N PRO A 129 -12.44 -19.32 27.71
CA PRO A 129 -11.02 -19.55 27.82
C PRO A 129 -10.49 -19.89 26.43
N ARG A 130 -9.87 -18.91 25.78
CA ARG A 130 -9.08 -19.13 24.57
C ARG A 130 -7.97 -20.08 24.98
N LEU A 131 -8.01 -21.31 24.50
CA LEU A 131 -6.85 -22.20 24.54
C LEU A 131 -5.65 -21.38 24.00
N PRO A 132 -4.49 -21.40 24.67
CA PRO A 132 -3.33 -20.69 24.16
C PRO A 132 -2.96 -21.34 22.83
N SER A 133 -3.36 -20.70 21.71
CA SER A 133 -2.67 -20.93 20.45
C SER A 133 -1.19 -20.73 20.74
N PRO A 134 -0.29 -21.63 20.30
CA PRO A 134 1.13 -21.45 20.53
C PRO A 134 1.47 -20.06 20.01
N VAL A 135 1.90 -19.19 20.94
CA VAL A 135 2.32 -17.83 20.66
C VAL A 135 3.22 -17.93 19.45
N GLN A 136 2.87 -17.27 18.34
CA GLN A 136 3.71 -17.21 17.16
C GLN A 136 4.99 -16.48 17.59
N ALA A 137 5.95 -17.23 18.11
CA ALA A 137 7.24 -16.72 18.50
C ALA A 137 7.86 -16.17 17.22
N GLY A 138 8.13 -14.88 17.22
CA GLY A 138 8.61 -14.13 16.07
C GLY A 138 9.16 -12.79 16.54
N TRP A 139 9.69 -12.00 15.63
CA TRP A 139 10.15 -10.63 15.92
C TRP A 139 9.30 -9.63 15.16
N SER A 140 8.81 -8.60 15.86
CA SER A 140 8.07 -7.52 15.23
C SER A 140 9.06 -6.59 14.54
N CYS A 141 8.81 -6.30 13.27
CA CYS A 141 9.64 -5.38 12.51
C CYS A 141 9.52 -3.95 13.07
N PRO A 142 10.64 -3.28 13.42
CA PRO A 142 10.58 -1.92 13.96
C PRO A 142 10.09 -0.89 12.95
N LYS A 143 10.10 -1.20 11.65
CA LYS A 143 9.66 -0.31 10.57
C LYS A 143 8.20 -0.48 10.17
N CYS A 144 7.72 -1.73 10.06
CA CYS A 144 6.38 -2.01 9.52
C CYS A 144 5.52 -2.90 10.43
N THR A 145 5.98 -3.16 11.66
CA THR A 145 5.30 -3.96 12.72
C THR A 145 4.99 -5.42 12.40
N PHE A 146 5.21 -5.87 11.16
CA PHE A 146 5.01 -7.25 10.74
C PHE A 146 5.77 -8.22 11.65
N ILE A 147 5.10 -9.29 12.09
CA ILE A 147 5.70 -10.32 12.94
C ILE A 147 6.37 -11.35 12.04
N ASN A 148 7.70 -11.25 11.97
CA ASN A 148 8.52 -12.16 11.20
C ASN A 148 8.77 -13.45 11.95
N LYS A 149 9.02 -14.51 11.21
CA LYS A 149 9.46 -15.78 11.78
C LYS A 149 10.85 -15.64 12.43
N PRO A 150 11.13 -16.36 13.54
CA PRO A 150 12.33 -16.15 14.37
C PRO A 150 13.64 -16.19 13.59
N THR A 151 13.76 -17.12 12.63
CA THR A 151 15.02 -17.35 11.90
C THR A 151 15.24 -16.38 10.74
N ARG A 152 14.31 -15.46 10.45
CA ARG A 152 14.46 -14.52 9.33
C ARG A 152 15.48 -13.43 9.67
N PRO A 153 16.55 -13.24 8.87
CA PRO A 153 17.54 -12.20 9.13
C PRO A 153 17.03 -10.78 8.78
N GLY A 154 16.01 -10.67 7.93
CA GLY A 154 15.35 -9.42 7.58
C GLY A 154 13.84 -9.61 7.39
N CYS A 155 13.11 -8.49 7.43
CA CYS A 155 11.66 -8.46 7.44
C CYS A 155 11.12 -8.94 6.09
N GLU A 156 10.16 -9.86 6.12
CA GLU A 156 9.52 -10.37 4.91
C GLU A 156 8.81 -9.27 4.13
N MET A 157 8.17 -8.34 4.84
CA MET A 157 7.39 -7.28 4.20
C MET A 157 8.27 -6.15 3.69
N CYS A 158 9.15 -5.59 4.51
CA CYS A 158 9.88 -4.36 4.14
C CYS A 158 11.40 -4.52 4.00
N SER A 159 11.92 -5.73 4.18
CA SER A 159 13.35 -6.04 4.17
C SER A 159 14.19 -5.36 5.25
N THR A 160 13.59 -4.65 6.21
CA THR A 160 14.31 -4.12 7.38
C THR A 160 14.97 -5.24 8.16
N ASP A 161 16.23 -5.05 8.54
CA ASP A 161 17.01 -6.04 9.29
C ASP A 161 16.33 -6.42 10.61
N ARG A 162 16.53 -7.68 11.00
CA ARG A 162 16.14 -8.16 12.32
C ARG A 162 16.91 -7.37 13.38
N PRO A 163 16.27 -6.93 14.47
CA PRO A 163 16.96 -6.29 15.58
C PRO A 163 18.15 -7.13 16.07
N GLU A 164 19.29 -6.47 16.31
CA GLU A 164 20.55 -7.11 16.68
C GLU A 164 20.48 -7.82 18.04
N ASP A 165 19.61 -7.33 18.93
CA ASP A 165 19.35 -7.86 20.27
C ASP A 165 18.35 -9.03 20.28
N TYR A 166 17.67 -9.32 19.17
CA TYR A 166 16.73 -10.43 19.08
C TYR A 166 17.46 -11.77 18.97
N VAL A 167 17.15 -12.68 19.89
CA VAL A 167 17.66 -14.06 19.91
C VAL A 167 16.54 -15.02 19.53
N VAL A 168 16.84 -15.94 18.60
CA VAL A 168 15.91 -17.03 18.25
C VAL A 168 15.65 -17.88 19.49
N PRO A 169 14.38 -18.08 19.91
CA PRO A 169 14.07 -18.86 21.11
C PRO A 169 14.59 -20.30 21.03
N GLY A 170 15.27 -20.75 22.10
CA GLY A 170 15.72 -22.13 22.23
C GLY A 170 14.54 -23.10 22.25
N GLY A 171 14.43 -23.96 21.24
CA GLY A 171 13.30 -24.88 21.06
C GLY A 171 12.32 -24.47 19.96
N TYR A 172 12.54 -23.35 19.27
CA TYR A 172 11.83 -23.05 18.03
C TYR A 172 12.09 -24.14 16.98
N LYS A 173 11.01 -24.67 16.39
CA LYS A 173 11.08 -25.63 15.29
C LYS A 173 10.62 -24.92 14.02
N PRO A 174 11.54 -24.64 13.08
CA PRO A 174 11.16 -24.07 11.80
C PRO A 174 10.19 -24.98 11.06
N ASP A 175 9.23 -24.40 10.34
CA ASP A 175 8.33 -25.16 9.47
C ASP A 175 9.01 -25.58 8.15
N GLU A 176 8.34 -26.42 7.36
CA GLU A 176 8.86 -26.96 6.11
C GLU A 176 9.31 -25.86 5.14
N THR A 177 8.57 -24.75 5.08
CA THR A 177 8.90 -23.62 4.20
C THR A 177 10.16 -22.90 4.66
N GLU A 178 10.34 -22.72 5.97
CA GLU A 178 11.56 -22.14 6.53
C GLU A 178 12.78 -23.03 6.32
N LEU A 179 12.62 -24.34 6.55
CA LEU A 179 13.68 -25.32 6.37
C LEU A 179 14.17 -25.32 4.93
N TRP A 180 13.25 -25.33 3.95
CA TRP A 180 13.61 -25.27 2.54
C TRP A 180 14.38 -24.00 2.19
N ARG A 181 13.91 -22.84 2.69
CA ARG A 181 14.61 -21.56 2.50
C ARG A 181 16.03 -21.59 3.09
N MET A 182 16.20 -22.11 4.30
CA MET A 182 17.51 -22.21 4.96
C MET A 182 18.46 -23.14 4.21
N GLN A 183 17.95 -24.26 3.69
CA GLN A 183 18.73 -25.20 2.87
C GLN A 183 19.23 -24.53 1.58
N GLN A 184 18.34 -23.85 0.85
CA GLN A 184 18.71 -23.13 -0.37
C GLN A 184 19.77 -22.04 -0.12
N GLU A 185 19.67 -21.31 0.99
CA GLU A 185 20.66 -20.30 1.38
C GLU A 185 22.03 -20.94 1.64
N GLN A 186 22.07 -22.05 2.37
CA GLN A 186 23.30 -22.79 2.64
C GLN A 186 23.94 -23.32 1.34
N GLU A 187 23.14 -23.90 0.44
CA GLU A 187 23.60 -24.38 -0.86
C GLU A 187 24.20 -23.24 -1.71
N GLY A 188 23.53 -22.09 -1.74
CA GLY A 188 24.01 -20.90 -2.45
C GLY A 188 25.35 -20.38 -1.91
N ILE A 189 25.52 -20.36 -0.58
CA ILE A 189 26.78 -19.96 0.07
C ILE A 189 27.92 -20.92 -0.33
N LEU A 190 27.67 -22.23 -0.32
CA LEU A 190 28.66 -23.23 -0.70
C LEU A 190 29.06 -23.12 -2.17
N GLN A 191 28.10 -22.83 -3.06
CA GLN A 191 28.39 -22.60 -4.48
C GLN A 191 29.26 -21.36 -4.69
N TYR A 192 28.96 -20.26 -4.01
CA TYR A 192 29.75 -19.03 -4.11
C TYR A 192 31.21 -19.24 -3.67
N GLN A 193 31.44 -19.96 -2.57
CA GLN A 193 32.78 -20.26 -2.07
C GLN A 193 33.61 -21.10 -3.07
N GLN A 194 32.98 -22.04 -3.76
CA GLN A 194 33.65 -22.86 -4.79
C GLN A 194 34.13 -22.03 -5.99
N VAL A 195 33.36 -21.02 -6.40
CA VAL A 195 33.72 -20.14 -7.52
C VAL A 195 34.78 -19.11 -7.12
N GLN A 196 34.80 -18.67 -5.86
CA GLN A 196 35.81 -17.71 -5.36
C GLN A 196 37.16 -18.36 -5.04
N GLY A 197 37.17 -19.68 -4.78
CA GLY A 197 38.37 -20.44 -4.41
C GLY A 197 39.09 -21.15 -5.56
N GLY A 198 38.62 -21.02 -6.81
CA GLY A 198 39.22 -21.63 -8.00
C GLY A 198 39.68 -20.60 -9.00
#